data_AF-A0A1Q5HRC7-F1
#
_entry.id   AF-A0A1Q5HRC7-F1
#
_cell.length_a   1.000
_cell.length_b   1.000
_cell.length_c   1.000
_cell.angle_alpha   90.00
_cell.angle_beta   90.00
_cell.angle_gamma   90.00
#
_symmetry.space_group_name_H-M   'P 1'
#
loop_
_entity.id
_entity.type
_entity.pdbx_description
1 polymer ?
#
loop_
_entity_poly.entity_id
_entity_poly.type
_entity_poly.pdbx_seq_one_letter_code
_entity_poly.pdbx_strand_id
1 'polypeptide(L)'
;MSTAAHTTDLTRTCQNPVSTAALVGALESAWAAIRAQHTEIPAVVLIVGSGSPTKPNQGMKWGHFAALRWQHGDTQLPEILISGEGLSREPEAVFTTLLHEATHALADVRGIQDTSRQGRWHNKRFATLAAELGMSTTKDDKLGYSPCTLTDITRARYRAVITDLTEALRFYRHPEPTGEGKQRTNNNNGVSCECECPRKLRIAVTAFEEGPIVCAVCAAAFLPEDIDRDTYEHPTFATGTTTGDDHQDQDDADDSEDDPMVFYDPTGERYGLPTYPYKLAPGDLLTRRQLRARQLRPGGQDPAAQILWRRGKRVAYLYRLDLAQPKRTATAAQLAAIHKALTARRTCPDCGQVKPYYIPRRTGTCLDCTEGTR
;
A
#
# COMPACT_ATOMS: atom_id res chain seq x y z
N MET A 1 60.04 10.23 9.56
CA MET A 1 59.70 8.91 10.12
C MET A 1 58.43 9.06 10.92
N SER A 2 57.31 8.58 10.37
CA SER A 2 55.96 8.77 10.92
C SER A 2 55.72 7.74 12.02
N THR A 3 55.51 8.19 13.25
CA THR A 3 55.12 7.34 14.38
C THR A 3 53.67 6.92 14.18
N ALA A 4 53.49 5.71 13.64
CA ALA A 4 52.20 5.03 13.62
C ALA A 4 51.70 4.85 15.06
N ALA A 5 50.55 5.47 15.36
CA ALA A 5 49.82 5.22 16.58
C ALA A 5 49.35 3.76 16.57
N HIS A 6 49.91 2.95 17.47
CA HIS A 6 49.40 1.62 17.77
C HIS A 6 47.97 1.75 18.28
N THR A 7 46.99 1.43 17.44
CA THR A 7 45.62 1.21 17.88
C THR A 7 45.64 0.03 18.85
N THR A 8 45.43 0.35 20.12
CA THR A 8 45.39 -0.63 21.20
C THR A 8 44.19 -1.54 20.97
N ASP A 9 44.44 -2.84 20.88
CA ASP A 9 43.45 -3.92 20.86
C ASP A 9 42.49 -3.75 22.06
N LEU A 10 41.23 -3.39 21.77
CA LEU A 10 40.24 -2.97 22.77
C LEU A 10 39.52 -4.12 23.47
N THR A 11 39.82 -5.41 23.19
CA THR A 11 39.15 -6.51 23.89
C THR A 11 40.08 -7.64 24.28
N ARG A 12 41.03 -7.36 25.19
CA ARG A 12 41.81 -8.38 25.94
C ARG A 12 41.02 -9.02 27.10
N THR A 13 39.71 -9.19 26.97
CA THR A 13 38.92 -9.94 27.96
C THR A 13 38.07 -10.96 27.23
N CYS A 14 38.47 -12.23 27.36
CA CYS A 14 37.70 -13.38 26.91
C CYS A 14 36.38 -13.39 27.68
N GLN A 15 35.33 -12.81 27.10
CA GLN A 15 33.98 -13.23 27.46
C GLN A 15 33.87 -14.74 27.19
N ASN A 16 33.12 -15.43 28.05
CA ASN A 16 32.75 -16.85 27.96
C ASN A 16 32.41 -17.28 26.51
N PRO A 17 32.32 -18.59 26.18
CA PRO A 17 32.19 -19.08 24.79
C PRO A 17 30.99 -18.54 23.99
N VAL A 18 30.10 -17.78 24.61
CA VAL A 18 28.98 -17.07 23.99
C VAL A 18 29.34 -15.58 23.91
N SER A 19 29.74 -15.12 22.72
CA SER A 19 30.10 -13.72 22.46
C SER A 19 29.47 -13.23 21.16
N THR A 20 28.98 -11.99 21.17
CA THR A 20 28.51 -11.27 19.98
C THR A 20 29.60 -11.04 18.96
N ALA A 21 30.87 -11.00 19.35
CA ALA A 21 31.97 -10.80 18.41
C ALA A 21 32.10 -11.96 17.41
N ALA A 22 31.97 -13.21 17.86
CA ALA A 22 32.03 -14.37 16.99
C ALA A 22 30.83 -14.42 16.02
N LEU A 23 29.64 -14.09 16.53
CA LEU A 23 28.42 -13.97 15.73
C LEU A 23 28.56 -12.89 14.64
N VAL A 24 28.98 -11.68 15.02
CA VAL A 24 29.16 -10.56 14.08
C VAL A 24 30.25 -10.91 13.06
N GLY A 25 31.37 -11.51 13.50
CA GLY A 25 32.43 -11.95 12.59
C GLY A 25 31.96 -13.00 11.58
N ALA A 26 31.09 -13.94 11.97
CA ALA A 26 30.49 -14.90 11.04
C ALA A 26 29.54 -14.23 10.04
N LEU A 27 28.74 -13.25 10.48
CA LEU A 27 27.87 -12.47 9.59
C LEU A 27 28.68 -11.59 8.61
N GLU A 28 29.77 -10.97 9.07
CA GLU A 28 30.69 -10.19 8.23
C GLU A 28 31.40 -11.09 7.21
N SER A 29 31.85 -12.29 7.62
CA SER A 29 32.44 -13.29 6.72
C SER A 29 31.43 -13.75 5.66
N ALA A 30 30.17 -13.96 6.04
CA ALA A 30 29.09 -14.28 5.12
C ALA A 30 28.84 -13.15 4.11
N TRP A 31 28.83 -11.89 4.56
CA TRP A 31 28.71 -10.74 3.66
C TRP A 31 29.91 -10.62 2.72
N ALA A 32 31.12 -10.85 3.21
CA ALA A 32 32.33 -10.87 2.39
C ALA A 32 32.27 -11.97 1.31
N ALA A 33 31.75 -13.15 1.66
CA ALA A 33 31.54 -14.24 0.70
C ALA A 33 30.51 -13.87 -0.38
N ILE A 34 29.43 -13.18 -0.03
CA ILE A 34 28.45 -12.65 -0.99
C ILE A 34 29.14 -11.67 -1.94
N ARG A 35 29.92 -10.72 -1.43
CA ARG A 35 30.65 -9.73 -2.24
C ARG A 35 31.70 -10.35 -3.15
N ALA A 36 32.36 -11.42 -2.71
CA ALA A 36 33.32 -12.14 -3.54
C ALA A 36 32.66 -12.75 -4.80
N GLN A 37 31.39 -13.14 -4.70
CA GLN A 37 30.61 -13.64 -5.84
C GLN A 37 29.95 -12.52 -6.64
N HIS A 38 29.60 -11.42 -5.99
CA HIS A 38 28.86 -10.30 -6.56
C HIS A 38 29.60 -8.99 -6.26
N THR A 39 30.58 -8.66 -7.09
CA THR A 39 31.56 -7.59 -6.82
C THR A 39 30.97 -6.18 -6.80
N GLU A 40 29.78 -5.98 -7.36
CA GLU A 40 29.02 -4.72 -7.27
C GLU A 40 28.46 -4.46 -5.87
N ILE A 41 28.34 -5.48 -5.01
CA ILE A 41 27.82 -5.31 -3.65
C ILE A 41 28.84 -4.55 -2.79
N PRO A 42 28.45 -3.42 -2.17
CA PRO A 42 29.37 -2.59 -1.43
C PRO A 42 29.79 -3.24 -0.10
N ALA A 43 30.91 -2.77 0.43
CA ALA A 43 31.20 -2.97 1.85
C ALA A 43 30.15 -2.20 2.69
N VAL A 44 29.80 -2.74 3.84
CA VAL A 44 28.75 -2.20 4.71
C VAL A 44 29.20 -2.26 6.17
N VAL A 45 28.62 -1.41 7.00
CA VAL A 45 28.64 -1.58 8.44
C VAL A 45 27.54 -2.56 8.81
N LEU A 46 27.91 -3.73 9.34
CA LEU A 46 26.97 -4.75 9.76
C LEU A 46 26.63 -4.58 11.24
N ILE A 47 25.34 -4.52 11.55
CA ILE A 47 24.86 -4.42 12.93
C ILE A 47 23.86 -5.53 13.24
N VAL A 48 23.85 -5.98 14.49
CA VAL A 48 22.80 -6.83 15.04
C VAL A 48 21.93 -5.96 15.95
N GLY A 49 20.64 -5.85 15.64
CA GLY A 49 19.73 -4.91 16.31
C GLY A 49 18.33 -5.47 16.56
N SER A 50 17.46 -4.64 17.11
CA SER A 50 16.04 -4.98 17.30
C SER A 50 15.32 -5.05 15.95
N GLY A 51 14.74 -6.21 15.64
CA GLY A 51 13.75 -6.37 14.57
C GLY A 51 12.32 -6.21 15.05
N SER A 52 12.14 -6.08 16.37
CA SER A 52 10.84 -6.12 17.03
C SER A 52 9.92 -5.01 16.51
N PRO A 53 8.64 -5.33 16.26
CA PRO A 53 7.71 -4.33 15.76
C PRO A 53 7.48 -3.25 16.83
N THR A 54 7.30 -2.00 16.39
CA THR A 54 6.93 -0.89 17.29
C THR A 54 5.42 -0.79 17.50
N LYS A 55 4.63 -1.58 16.74
CA LYS A 55 3.17 -1.61 16.76
C LYS A 55 2.70 -3.06 16.60
N PRO A 56 1.63 -3.49 17.28
CA PRO A 56 1.20 -4.90 17.25
C PRO A 56 0.81 -5.41 15.86
N ASN A 57 0.32 -4.54 14.98
CA ASN A 57 -0.07 -4.91 13.60
C ASN A 57 1.11 -4.97 12.62
N GLN A 58 2.34 -4.76 13.08
CA GLN A 58 3.54 -4.82 12.27
C GLN A 58 4.24 -6.17 12.47
N GLY A 59 4.65 -6.80 11.37
CA GLY A 59 5.43 -8.04 11.42
C GLY A 59 6.87 -7.79 11.90
N MET A 60 7.50 -8.85 12.39
CA MET A 60 8.92 -8.86 12.74
C MET A 60 9.79 -8.51 11.52
N LYS A 61 10.77 -7.62 11.71
CA LYS A 61 11.70 -7.23 10.66
C LYS A 61 12.99 -8.04 10.79
N TRP A 62 13.26 -8.90 9.82
CA TRP A 62 14.44 -9.78 9.88
C TRP A 62 15.75 -9.10 9.51
N GLY A 63 15.71 -8.14 8.60
CA GLY A 63 16.87 -7.40 8.15
C GLY A 63 16.51 -6.01 7.62
N HIS A 64 17.53 -5.20 7.38
CA HIS A 64 17.38 -3.91 6.72
C HIS A 64 18.68 -3.41 6.08
N PHE A 65 18.59 -2.97 4.84
CA PHE A 65 19.62 -2.18 4.19
C PHE A 65 19.33 -0.67 4.25
N ALA A 66 20.38 0.14 4.47
CA ALA A 66 20.31 1.60 4.34
C ALA A 66 21.62 2.17 3.76
N ALA A 67 21.53 2.90 2.65
CA ALA A 67 22.70 3.29 1.85
C ALA A 67 23.71 4.24 2.52
N LEU A 68 23.26 5.13 3.43
CA LEU A 68 24.08 6.27 3.89
C LEU A 68 23.94 6.52 5.40
N ARG A 69 23.92 5.45 6.21
CA ARG A 69 23.65 5.52 7.66
C ARG A 69 24.87 5.88 8.50
N TRP A 70 26.07 5.55 8.03
CA TRP A 70 27.31 5.69 8.79
C TRP A 70 28.25 6.71 8.15
N GLN A 71 29.13 7.30 8.96
CA GLN A 71 30.16 8.25 8.51
C GLN A 71 31.54 7.72 8.88
N HIS A 72 32.47 7.70 7.92
CA HIS A 72 33.88 7.39 8.13
C HIS A 72 34.75 8.42 7.40
N GLY A 73 35.38 9.33 8.16
CA GLY A 73 36.03 10.51 7.58
C GLY A 73 35.03 11.34 6.80
N ASP A 74 35.29 11.59 5.52
CA ASP A 74 34.39 12.30 4.60
C ASP A 74 33.44 11.37 3.82
N THR A 75 33.50 10.05 4.05
CA THR A 75 32.72 9.06 3.30
C THR A 75 31.51 8.58 4.09
N GLN A 76 30.33 8.58 3.46
CA GLN A 76 29.15 7.91 4.00
C GLN A 76 29.15 6.42 3.63
N LEU A 77 28.82 5.56 4.58
CA LEU A 77 28.83 4.11 4.43
C LEU A 77 27.42 3.51 4.57
N PRO A 78 27.11 2.45 3.80
CA PRO A 78 25.88 1.71 3.96
C PRO A 78 25.85 0.89 5.25
N GLU A 79 24.64 0.64 5.76
CA GLU A 79 24.34 -0.23 6.88
C GLU A 79 23.56 -1.44 6.41
N ILE A 80 23.89 -2.61 6.97
CA ILE A 80 22.96 -3.73 7.05
C ILE A 80 22.67 -4.04 8.52
N LEU A 81 21.39 -4.09 8.86
CA LEU A 81 20.92 -4.61 10.14
C LEU A 81 20.42 -6.03 9.94
N ILE A 82 20.87 -6.94 10.81
CA ILE A 82 20.25 -8.25 11.04
C ILE A 82 19.56 -8.22 12.40
N SER A 83 18.30 -8.64 12.44
CA SER A 83 17.55 -8.71 13.70
C SER A 83 18.12 -9.79 14.60
N GLY A 84 18.36 -9.43 15.86
CA GLY A 84 18.77 -10.39 16.89
C GLY A 84 17.72 -11.48 17.14
N GLU A 85 16.44 -11.15 16.99
CA GLU A 85 15.31 -12.10 17.06
C GLU A 85 15.31 -13.06 15.86
N GLY A 86 15.67 -12.54 14.69
CA GLY A 86 15.80 -13.31 13.46
C GLY A 86 16.87 -14.39 13.49
N LEU A 87 17.80 -14.34 14.45
CA LEU A 87 18.83 -15.36 14.67
C LEU A 87 18.29 -16.66 15.24
N SER A 88 17.05 -16.66 15.74
CA SER A 88 16.35 -17.88 16.18
C SER A 88 15.92 -18.79 15.03
N ARG A 89 15.97 -18.31 13.79
CA ARG A 89 15.63 -19.06 12.59
C ARG A 89 16.81 -19.92 12.15
N GLU A 90 16.52 -20.91 11.31
CA GLU A 90 17.54 -21.74 10.69
C GLU A 90 18.66 -20.90 10.03
N PRO A 91 19.95 -21.33 10.11
CA PRO A 91 21.08 -20.58 9.56
C PRO A 91 20.91 -20.21 8.09
N GLU A 92 20.27 -21.07 7.30
CA GLU A 92 19.93 -20.79 5.91
C GLU A 92 18.95 -19.63 5.75
N ALA A 93 17.96 -19.50 6.64
CA ALA A 93 17.01 -18.39 6.63
C ALA A 93 17.69 -17.07 7.04
N VAL A 94 18.65 -17.13 7.96
CA VAL A 94 19.50 -15.98 8.31
C VAL A 94 20.36 -15.57 7.12
N PHE A 95 21.02 -16.52 6.45
CA PHE A 95 21.80 -16.25 5.24
C PHE A 95 20.94 -15.73 4.08
N THR A 96 19.73 -16.26 3.91
CA THR A 96 18.75 -15.74 2.95
C THR A 96 18.39 -14.28 3.27
N THR A 97 18.33 -13.91 4.55
CA THR A 97 18.11 -12.50 4.95
C THR A 97 19.30 -11.63 4.52
N LEU A 98 20.54 -12.10 4.68
CA LEU A 98 21.72 -11.37 4.17
C LEU A 98 21.64 -11.16 2.65
N LEU A 99 21.31 -12.20 1.87
CA LEU A 99 21.14 -12.07 0.41
C LEU A 99 19.96 -11.16 0.01
N HIS A 100 18.89 -11.16 0.81
CA HIS A 100 17.76 -10.22 0.65
C HIS A 100 18.26 -8.77 0.77
N GLU A 101 18.97 -8.45 1.84
CA GLU A 101 19.49 -7.09 2.02
C GLU A 101 20.58 -6.73 0.99
N ALA A 102 21.38 -7.70 0.55
CA ALA A 102 22.30 -7.55 -0.58
C ALA A 102 21.58 -7.23 -1.90
N THR A 103 20.35 -7.71 -2.08
CA THR A 103 19.51 -7.36 -3.24
C THR A 103 19.19 -5.87 -3.23
N HIS A 104 18.84 -5.31 -2.06
CA HIS A 104 18.63 -3.88 -1.89
C HIS A 104 19.92 -3.08 -2.10
N ALA A 105 21.06 -3.58 -1.60
CA ALA A 105 22.36 -2.94 -1.82
C ALA A 105 22.74 -2.89 -3.30
N LEU A 106 22.51 -3.98 -4.04
CA LEU A 106 22.72 -4.03 -5.49
C LEU A 106 21.78 -3.06 -6.23
N ALA A 107 20.51 -2.99 -5.80
CA ALA A 107 19.54 -2.07 -6.37
C ALA A 107 19.98 -0.62 -6.19
N ASP A 108 20.45 -0.25 -5.00
CA ASP A 108 20.96 1.08 -4.69
C ASP A 108 22.16 1.46 -5.56
N VAL A 109 23.19 0.60 -5.62
CA VAL A 109 24.37 0.79 -6.48
C VAL A 109 24.00 0.98 -7.95
N ARG A 110 22.99 0.27 -8.43
CA ARG A 110 22.51 0.35 -9.82
C ARG A 110 21.46 1.45 -10.04
N GLY A 111 21.07 2.21 -9.02
CA GLY A 111 20.02 3.24 -9.13
C GLY A 111 18.62 2.67 -9.46
N ILE A 112 18.37 1.42 -9.08
CA ILE A 112 17.14 0.69 -9.37
C ILE A 112 16.18 0.83 -8.19
N GLN A 113 15.00 1.42 -8.43
CA GLN A 113 13.91 1.38 -7.46
C GLN A 113 13.25 -0.01 -7.44
N ASP A 114 13.59 -0.81 -6.45
CA ASP A 114 13.21 -2.21 -6.25
C ASP A 114 12.03 -2.40 -5.26
N THR A 115 11.72 -1.38 -4.48
CA THR A 115 10.55 -1.35 -3.58
C THR A 115 9.59 -0.20 -3.89
N SER A 116 8.38 -0.30 -3.35
CA SER A 116 7.33 0.72 -3.42
C SER A 116 6.51 0.74 -2.13
N ARG A 117 5.54 1.65 -2.03
CA ARG A 117 4.70 1.84 -0.82
C ARG A 117 5.53 2.09 0.44
N GLN A 118 6.57 2.93 0.32
CA GLN A 118 7.53 3.23 1.38
C GLN A 118 8.25 1.97 1.88
N GLY A 119 8.87 1.22 0.97
CA GLY A 119 9.62 -0.01 1.29
C GLY A 119 8.78 -1.25 1.58
N ARG A 120 7.46 -1.13 1.74
CA ARG A 120 6.60 -2.28 2.12
C ARG A 120 6.34 -3.29 1.01
N TRP A 121 6.49 -2.90 -0.25
CA TRP A 121 6.17 -3.74 -1.40
C TRP A 121 7.38 -3.94 -2.31
N HIS A 122 7.89 -5.17 -2.36
CA HIS A 122 9.00 -5.58 -3.21
C HIS A 122 8.47 -5.85 -4.63
N ASN A 123 8.96 -5.10 -5.61
CA ASN A 123 8.43 -5.12 -6.97
C ASN A 123 9.13 -6.18 -7.85
N LYS A 124 8.78 -6.28 -9.13
CA LYS A 124 9.40 -7.27 -10.05
C LYS A 124 10.91 -7.05 -10.26
N ARG A 125 11.40 -5.81 -10.13
CA ARG A 125 12.82 -5.50 -10.25
C ARG A 125 13.60 -6.07 -9.07
N PHE A 126 13.03 -6.04 -7.86
CA PHE A 126 13.58 -6.78 -6.72
C PHE A 126 13.70 -8.27 -7.05
N ALA A 127 12.64 -8.90 -7.57
CA ALA A 127 12.68 -10.32 -7.94
C ALA A 127 13.77 -10.65 -8.98
N THR A 128 13.98 -9.76 -9.97
CA THR A 128 15.06 -9.89 -10.95
C THR A 128 16.44 -9.86 -10.29
N LEU A 129 16.70 -8.87 -9.45
CA LEU A 129 17.99 -8.73 -8.75
C LEU A 129 18.21 -9.87 -7.75
N ALA A 130 17.17 -10.29 -7.03
CA ALA A 130 17.21 -11.45 -6.12
C ALA A 130 17.60 -12.73 -6.87
N ALA A 131 17.09 -12.92 -8.09
CA ALA A 131 17.46 -14.04 -8.94
C ALA A 131 18.92 -13.97 -9.41
N GLU A 132 19.45 -12.78 -9.71
CA GLU A 132 20.88 -12.59 -10.01
C GLU A 132 21.78 -12.97 -8.83
N LEU A 133 21.33 -12.72 -7.59
CA LEU A 133 21.99 -13.14 -6.37
C LEU A 133 21.73 -14.61 -6.00
N GLY A 134 21.00 -15.34 -6.85
CA GLY A 134 20.78 -16.77 -6.73
C GLY A 134 19.66 -17.18 -5.78
N MET A 135 18.68 -16.29 -5.53
CA MET A 135 17.46 -16.59 -4.79
C MET A 135 16.25 -16.80 -5.71
N SER A 136 15.32 -17.65 -5.30
CA SER A 136 13.97 -17.72 -5.88
C SER A 136 13.01 -16.88 -5.05
N THR A 137 12.09 -16.16 -5.70
CA THR A 137 11.10 -15.33 -5.00
C THR A 137 9.69 -15.86 -5.22
N THR A 138 8.86 -15.78 -4.18
CA THR A 138 7.42 -16.08 -4.26
C THR A 138 6.64 -14.79 -4.06
N LYS A 139 5.62 -14.56 -4.89
CA LYS A 139 4.80 -13.36 -4.78
C LYS A 139 3.83 -13.48 -3.60
N ASP A 140 3.92 -12.55 -2.67
CA ASP A 140 3.01 -12.36 -1.55
C ASP A 140 2.07 -11.16 -1.77
N ASP A 141 0.85 -11.26 -1.25
CA ASP A 141 -0.21 -10.25 -1.44
C ASP A 141 -0.01 -8.97 -0.61
N LYS A 142 0.85 -9.00 0.40
CA LYS A 142 1.16 -7.86 1.27
C LYS A 142 2.57 -7.30 1.02
N LEU A 143 3.55 -8.18 0.84
CA LEU A 143 4.98 -7.85 0.79
C LEU A 143 5.55 -7.81 -0.63
N GLY A 144 4.80 -8.26 -1.63
CA GLY A 144 5.30 -8.41 -3.00
C GLY A 144 6.25 -9.60 -3.10
N TYR A 145 7.38 -9.45 -3.79
CA TYR A 145 8.37 -10.53 -3.97
C TYR A 145 9.37 -10.67 -2.80
N SER A 146 9.01 -10.21 -1.60
CA SER A 146 9.88 -10.27 -0.43
C SER A 146 10.22 -11.70 0.03
N PRO A 147 9.28 -12.68 0.00
CA PRO A 147 9.61 -14.04 0.38
C PRO A 147 10.62 -14.64 -0.61
N CYS A 148 11.82 -14.94 -0.10
CA CYS A 148 12.94 -15.49 -0.85
C CYS A 148 13.35 -16.85 -0.28
N THR A 149 13.83 -17.74 -1.14
CA THR A 149 14.52 -18.98 -0.77
C THR A 149 15.80 -19.12 -1.59
N LEU A 150 16.81 -19.82 -1.05
CA LEU A 150 18.00 -20.14 -1.83
C LEU A 150 17.65 -21.12 -2.96
N THR A 151 18.26 -20.94 -4.12
CA THR A 151 18.30 -22.00 -5.13
C THR A 151 19.28 -23.10 -4.71
N ASP A 152 19.14 -24.31 -5.26
CA ASP A 152 20.04 -25.42 -4.94
C ASP A 152 21.51 -25.12 -5.29
N ILE A 153 21.75 -24.39 -6.38
CA ILE A 153 23.09 -23.95 -6.80
C ILE A 153 23.68 -23.00 -5.75
N THR A 154 22.89 -22.02 -5.28
CA THR A 154 23.33 -21.06 -4.25
C THR A 154 23.56 -21.75 -2.91
N ARG A 155 22.67 -22.66 -2.52
CA ARG A 155 22.83 -23.49 -1.32
C ARG A 155 24.12 -24.30 -1.37
N ALA A 156 24.43 -24.92 -2.50
CA ALA A 156 25.68 -25.67 -2.68
C ALA A 156 26.90 -24.75 -2.62
N ARG A 157 26.84 -23.57 -3.26
CA ARG A 157 27.92 -22.58 -3.30
C ARG A 157 28.28 -22.04 -1.92
N TYR A 158 27.27 -21.68 -1.12
CA TYR A 158 27.47 -21.09 0.21
C TYR A 158 27.41 -22.11 1.34
N ARG A 159 27.55 -23.41 1.05
CA ARG A 159 27.46 -24.48 2.06
C ARG A 159 28.40 -24.24 3.24
N ALA A 160 29.67 -23.94 2.97
CA ALA A 160 30.66 -23.68 4.03
C ALA A 160 30.26 -22.47 4.89
N VAL A 161 29.85 -21.37 4.25
CA VAL A 161 29.39 -20.15 4.93
C VAL A 161 28.18 -20.42 5.83
N ILE A 162 27.22 -21.22 5.36
CA ILE A 162 26.03 -21.59 6.13
C ILE A 162 26.41 -22.51 7.32
N THR A 163 27.38 -23.41 7.14
CA THR A 163 27.93 -24.21 8.24
C THR A 163 28.59 -23.31 9.29
N ASP A 164 29.41 -22.35 8.90
CA ASP A 164 30.08 -21.42 9.83
C ASP A 164 29.05 -20.58 10.60
N LEU A 165 27.98 -20.13 9.92
CA LEU A 165 26.86 -19.45 10.59
C LEU A 165 26.16 -20.37 11.60
N THR A 166 26.02 -21.66 11.30
CA THR A 166 25.42 -22.64 12.23
C THR A 166 26.22 -22.72 13.52
N GLU A 167 27.54 -22.69 13.44
CA GLU A 167 28.42 -22.72 14.62
C GLU A 167 28.37 -21.42 15.43
N ALA A 168 28.08 -20.29 14.79
CA ALA A 168 28.07 -18.97 15.41
C ALA A 168 26.69 -18.55 15.97
N LEU A 169 25.59 -19.01 15.39
CA LEU A 169 24.20 -18.69 15.77
C LEU A 169 23.75 -19.47 17.03
N ARG A 170 24.48 -19.34 18.14
CA ARG A 170 24.22 -20.07 19.39
C ARG A 170 23.24 -19.39 20.34
N PHE A 171 22.89 -18.13 20.07
CA PHE A 171 22.01 -17.32 20.89
C PHE A 171 21.28 -16.30 20.02
N TYR A 172 20.10 -15.89 20.48
CA TYR A 172 19.25 -14.93 19.80
C TYR A 172 18.58 -14.01 20.81
N ARG A 173 18.09 -12.88 20.33
CA ARG A 173 17.36 -11.90 21.14
C ARG A 173 15.89 -12.30 21.24
N HIS A 174 15.27 -12.14 22.40
CA HIS A 174 13.82 -12.31 22.50
C HIS A 174 13.08 -11.08 21.96
N PRO A 175 11.89 -11.25 21.35
CA PRO A 175 11.07 -10.14 20.91
C PRO A 175 10.74 -9.19 22.06
N GLU A 176 10.78 -7.89 21.79
CA GLU A 176 10.29 -6.89 22.74
C GLU A 176 8.76 -7.01 22.86
N PRO A 177 8.21 -6.95 24.09
CA PRO A 177 6.78 -6.92 24.27
C PRO A 177 6.23 -5.64 23.64
N THR A 178 5.43 -5.79 22.60
CA THR A 178 4.57 -4.70 22.16
C THR A 178 3.44 -4.62 23.18
N GLY A 179 3.35 -3.52 23.92
CA GLY A 179 2.24 -3.29 24.84
C GLY A 179 0.91 -3.55 24.12
N GLU A 180 -0.10 -4.03 24.83
CA GLU A 180 -1.43 -4.34 24.31
C GLU A 180 -1.92 -3.17 23.44
N GLY A 181 -1.75 -3.30 22.14
CA GLY A 181 -2.16 -2.24 21.24
C GLY A 181 -3.65 -2.28 21.26
N LYS A 182 -4.26 -1.27 21.90
CA LYS A 182 -5.66 -0.95 21.65
C LYS A 182 -5.81 -0.92 20.14
N GLN A 183 -6.59 -1.87 19.63
CA GLN A 183 -6.91 -1.95 18.23
C GLN A 183 -7.53 -0.58 17.89
N ARG A 184 -6.81 0.27 17.14
CA ARG A 184 -7.48 1.42 16.54
C ARG A 184 -8.44 0.85 15.54
N THR A 185 -9.67 0.65 15.98
CA THR A 185 -10.83 0.56 15.11
C THR A 185 -10.78 1.81 14.26
N ASN A 186 -10.34 1.66 13.01
CA ASN A 186 -10.47 2.73 12.04
C ASN A 186 -11.97 2.80 11.72
N ASN A 187 -12.70 3.51 12.58
CA ASN A 187 -14.08 3.88 12.40
C ASN A 187 -14.15 4.92 11.28
N ASN A 188 -13.91 4.48 10.05
CA ASN A 188 -14.30 5.25 8.87
C ASN A 188 -15.83 5.16 8.68
N ASN A 189 -16.59 5.20 9.79
CA ASN A 189 -18.04 5.30 9.88
C ASN A 189 -18.50 6.76 9.76
N GLY A 190 -17.66 7.64 9.21
CA GLY A 190 -18.03 9.03 9.01
C GLY A 190 -19.13 9.13 7.95
N VAL A 191 -20.30 9.65 8.32
CA VAL A 191 -21.32 10.13 7.39
C VAL A 191 -20.95 11.55 6.94
N SER A 192 -21.14 11.83 5.66
CA SER A 192 -20.95 13.17 5.10
C SER A 192 -22.30 13.85 5.01
N CYS A 193 -22.47 14.96 5.70
CA CYS A 193 -23.74 15.69 5.76
C CYS A 193 -23.59 17.07 5.12
N GLU A 194 -24.59 17.47 4.35
CA GLU A 194 -24.64 18.72 3.61
C GLU A 194 -25.72 19.64 4.18
N CYS A 195 -25.39 20.91 4.27
CA CYS A 195 -26.34 21.97 4.58
C CYS A 195 -26.94 22.54 3.30
N GLU A 196 -28.03 23.31 3.39
CA GLU A 196 -28.53 24.13 2.28
C GLU A 196 -27.58 25.26 1.88
N CYS A 197 -26.85 25.82 2.84
CA CYS A 197 -25.73 26.69 2.53
C CYS A 197 -24.50 25.85 2.09
N PRO A 198 -23.45 26.43 1.49
CA PRO A 198 -22.29 25.71 0.95
C PRO A 198 -21.40 24.96 1.96
N ARG A 199 -21.90 24.67 3.16
CA ARG A 199 -21.18 23.99 4.24
C ARG A 199 -21.44 22.48 4.18
N LYS A 200 -20.37 21.73 4.39
CA LYS A 200 -20.39 20.27 4.52
C LYS A 200 -19.62 19.88 5.77
N LEU A 201 -20.05 18.81 6.44
CA LEU A 201 -19.34 18.23 7.58
C LEU A 201 -19.27 16.72 7.44
N ARG A 202 -18.25 16.12 8.07
CA ARG A 202 -18.10 14.67 8.19
C ARG A 202 -18.07 14.32 9.66
N ILE A 203 -19.00 13.48 10.11
CA ILE A 203 -19.16 13.10 11.52
C ILE A 203 -19.40 11.59 11.62
N ALA A 204 -19.04 10.94 12.73
CA ALA A 204 -19.35 9.53 12.94
C ALA A 204 -20.86 9.29 12.88
N VAL A 205 -21.29 8.15 12.30
CA VAL A 205 -22.71 7.75 12.24
C VAL A 205 -23.38 7.79 13.62
N THR A 206 -22.72 7.25 14.65
CA THR A 206 -23.25 7.25 16.01
C THR A 206 -23.51 8.66 16.55
N ALA A 207 -22.60 9.61 16.27
CA ALA A 207 -22.75 11.00 16.70
C ALA A 207 -23.76 11.79 15.82
N PHE A 208 -24.07 11.31 14.62
CA PHE A 208 -25.17 11.85 13.81
C PHE A 208 -26.54 11.35 14.32
N GLU A 209 -26.60 10.09 14.77
CA GLU A 209 -27.81 9.46 15.32
C GLU A 209 -28.18 10.02 16.71
N GLU A 210 -27.24 10.61 17.45
CA GLU A 210 -27.50 11.29 18.73
C GLU A 210 -28.48 12.47 18.60
N GLY A 211 -28.59 13.08 17.42
CA GLY A 211 -29.60 14.10 17.15
C GLY A 211 -29.29 15.03 15.98
N PRO A 212 -30.24 15.92 15.64
CA PRO A 212 -30.10 16.83 14.51
C PRO A 212 -28.97 17.84 14.71
N ILE A 213 -28.11 17.96 13.71
CA ILE A 213 -27.06 18.97 13.67
C ILE A 213 -27.55 20.13 12.81
N VAL A 214 -27.73 21.30 13.42
CA VAL A 214 -28.29 22.47 12.76
C VAL A 214 -27.25 23.53 12.51
N CYS A 215 -27.29 24.12 11.31
CA CYS A 215 -26.41 25.22 10.95
C CYS A 215 -26.85 26.51 11.62
N ALA A 216 -26.04 27.05 12.53
CA ALA A 216 -26.30 28.34 13.18
C ALA A 216 -26.41 29.54 12.22
N VAL A 217 -26.01 29.39 10.95
CA VAL A 217 -26.06 30.47 9.94
C VAL A 217 -27.40 30.50 9.20
N CYS A 218 -27.94 29.35 8.81
CA CYS A 218 -29.17 29.27 8.01
C CYS A 218 -30.30 28.48 8.67
N ALA A 219 -30.08 27.99 9.90
CA ALA A 219 -31.00 27.15 10.66
C ALA A 219 -31.42 25.81 10.00
N ALA A 220 -30.88 25.48 8.83
CA ALA A 220 -31.11 24.19 8.19
C ALA A 220 -30.30 23.06 8.84
N ALA A 221 -30.84 21.84 8.82
CA ALA A 221 -30.15 20.64 9.24
C ALA A 221 -29.05 20.23 8.24
N PHE A 222 -27.94 19.71 8.76
CA PHE A 222 -26.95 18.99 7.95
C PHE A 222 -27.47 17.57 7.72
N LEU A 223 -27.76 17.21 6.47
CA LEU A 223 -28.32 15.90 6.11
C LEU A 223 -27.43 15.16 5.11
N PRO A 224 -27.35 13.82 5.19
CA PRO A 224 -26.75 12.95 4.17
C PRO A 224 -27.45 13.07 2.80
N GLU A 225 -26.78 12.70 1.71
CA GLU A 225 -27.35 12.72 0.34
C GLU A 225 -28.55 11.78 0.17
N ASP A 226 -28.65 10.74 0.99
CA ASP A 226 -29.70 9.71 0.97
C ASP A 226 -30.96 10.07 1.77
N ILE A 227 -30.93 11.15 2.56
CA ILE A 227 -32.12 11.66 3.25
C ILE A 227 -32.76 12.74 2.38
N ASP A 228 -34.01 12.49 1.97
CA ASP A 228 -34.82 13.48 1.29
C ASP A 228 -35.19 14.61 2.26
N ARG A 229 -34.72 15.81 1.92
CA ARG A 229 -34.87 17.02 2.74
C ARG A 229 -36.33 17.49 2.80
N ASP A 230 -37.11 17.23 1.75
CA ASP A 230 -38.51 17.66 1.66
C ASP A 230 -39.43 16.82 2.55
N THR A 231 -38.98 15.63 2.95
CA THR A 231 -39.70 14.71 3.84
C THR A 231 -39.12 14.67 5.25
N TYR A 232 -38.03 15.40 5.51
CA TYR A 232 -37.38 15.46 6.81
C TYR A 232 -38.11 16.43 7.74
N GLU A 233 -38.93 15.91 8.66
CA GLU A 233 -39.59 16.71 9.69
C GLU A 233 -38.57 17.20 10.74
N HIS A 234 -38.44 18.52 10.85
CA HIS A 234 -37.60 19.14 11.87
C HIS A 234 -38.20 18.92 13.27
N PRO A 235 -37.43 18.46 14.27
CA PRO A 235 -37.76 18.82 15.64
C PRO A 235 -37.52 20.34 15.75
N THR A 236 -38.62 21.08 15.83
CA THR A 236 -38.59 22.47 16.27
C THR A 236 -37.87 22.48 17.60
N PHE A 237 -36.84 23.33 17.76
CA PHE A 237 -36.16 23.50 19.03
C PHE A 237 -37.18 24.00 20.05
N ALA A 238 -37.82 23.06 20.75
CA ALA A 238 -38.67 23.35 21.88
C ALA A 238 -37.75 23.97 22.93
N THR A 239 -38.03 25.23 23.25
CA THR A 239 -37.43 25.89 24.38
C THR A 239 -37.91 25.20 25.64
N GLY A 240 -37.06 24.34 26.19
CA GLY A 240 -37.07 23.96 27.59
C GLY A 240 -37.90 22.74 28.00
N THR A 241 -37.46 22.21 29.14
CA THR A 241 -38.09 21.24 30.08
C THR A 241 -37.89 19.73 29.88
N THR A 242 -36.84 19.25 30.56
CA THR A 242 -36.80 18.19 31.60
C THR A 242 -37.16 16.72 31.29
N THR A 243 -36.10 15.90 31.46
CA THR A 243 -36.01 14.60 32.16
C THR A 243 -36.78 13.39 31.65
N GLY A 244 -36.02 12.29 31.48
CA GLY A 244 -36.52 10.92 31.48
C GLY A 244 -35.44 9.91 31.05
N ASP A 245 -34.74 9.34 32.03
CA ASP A 245 -33.95 8.11 31.93
C ASP A 245 -34.77 6.94 31.35
N ASP A 246 -34.12 6.03 30.60
CA ASP A 246 -33.87 4.65 31.03
C ASP A 246 -33.55 3.70 29.85
N HIS A 247 -32.40 3.04 29.97
CA HIS A 247 -32.12 1.62 29.69
C HIS A 247 -32.60 0.94 28.39
N GLN A 248 -31.67 0.41 27.57
CA GLN A 248 -31.05 -0.92 27.76
C GLN A 248 -30.11 -1.27 26.59
N ASP A 249 -28.85 -1.57 26.91
CA ASP A 249 -27.94 -2.33 26.06
C ASP A 249 -28.41 -3.80 26.01
N GLN A 250 -28.43 -4.39 24.81
CA GLN A 250 -28.46 -5.84 24.69
C GLN A 250 -27.72 -6.31 23.43
N ASP A 251 -26.54 -6.84 23.71
CA ASP A 251 -25.90 -8.05 23.20
C ASP A 251 -25.65 -8.25 21.69
N ASP A 252 -24.35 -8.39 21.44
CA ASP A 252 -23.66 -9.00 20.33
C ASP A 252 -24.31 -10.26 19.75
N ALA A 253 -24.39 -10.33 18.42
CA ALA A 253 -24.26 -11.60 17.71
C ALA A 253 -23.78 -11.40 16.26
N ASP A 254 -22.71 -12.15 15.94
CA ASP A 254 -22.38 -12.70 14.63
C ASP A 254 -21.46 -11.88 13.70
N ASP A 255 -20.19 -11.79 14.08
CA ASP A 255 -19.06 -11.48 13.18
C ASP A 255 -18.65 -12.78 12.45
N SER A 256 -19.54 -13.27 11.58
CA SER A 256 -19.17 -14.32 10.62
C SER A 256 -18.34 -13.69 9.50
N GLU A 257 -17.13 -14.21 9.37
CA GLU A 257 -16.06 -13.92 8.42
C GLU A 257 -16.55 -13.60 6.98
N ASP A 258 -15.77 -12.79 6.23
CA ASP A 258 -15.97 -12.42 4.81
C ASP A 258 -16.11 -13.68 3.91
N ASP A 259 -17.25 -14.36 3.94
CA ASP A 259 -17.57 -15.44 3.01
C ASP A 259 -17.94 -14.82 1.66
N PRO A 260 -17.09 -14.96 0.62
CA PRO A 260 -17.41 -14.43 -0.70
C PRO A 260 -18.73 -15.00 -1.25
N MET A 261 -19.20 -16.16 -0.78
CA MET A 261 -20.46 -16.78 -1.22
C MET A 261 -21.72 -16.06 -0.72
N VAL A 262 -21.63 -15.10 0.20
CA VAL A 262 -22.77 -14.27 0.65
C VAL A 262 -23.44 -13.53 -0.52
N PHE A 263 -22.67 -13.26 -1.59
CA PHE A 263 -23.17 -12.60 -2.80
C PHE A 263 -23.52 -13.57 -3.94
N TYR A 264 -23.51 -14.88 -3.71
CA TYR A 264 -23.87 -15.84 -4.73
C TYR A 264 -25.40 -15.97 -4.84
N ASP A 265 -25.95 -15.33 -5.87
CA ASP A 265 -27.37 -15.37 -6.23
C ASP A 265 -27.49 -15.44 -7.76
N PRO A 266 -27.25 -16.62 -8.37
CA PRO A 266 -27.26 -16.77 -9.82
C PRO A 266 -28.65 -16.54 -10.45
N THR A 267 -29.71 -16.59 -9.64
CA THR A 267 -31.11 -16.37 -10.04
C THR A 267 -31.53 -14.90 -10.03
N GLY A 268 -30.89 -14.07 -9.20
CA GLY A 268 -31.25 -12.68 -9.01
C GLY A 268 -32.46 -12.45 -8.10
N GLU A 269 -32.86 -13.45 -7.31
CA GLU A 269 -34.02 -13.38 -6.41
C GLU A 269 -33.80 -12.38 -5.27
N ARG A 270 -32.56 -12.24 -4.79
CA ARG A 270 -32.21 -11.36 -3.67
C ARG A 270 -31.85 -9.95 -4.13
N TYR A 271 -31.13 -9.84 -5.24
CA TYR A 271 -30.55 -8.57 -5.68
C TYR A 271 -31.15 -8.01 -6.99
N GLY A 272 -32.21 -8.61 -7.50
CA GLY A 272 -32.92 -8.20 -8.73
C GLY A 272 -32.19 -8.54 -10.04
N LEU A 273 -30.90 -8.84 -9.99
CA LEU A 273 -30.09 -9.35 -11.09
C LEU A 273 -29.25 -10.52 -10.61
N PRO A 274 -28.95 -11.51 -11.48
CA PRO A 274 -27.95 -12.53 -11.20
C PRO A 274 -26.68 -11.90 -10.63
N THR A 275 -26.33 -12.27 -9.41
CA THR A 275 -25.24 -11.68 -8.65
C THR A 275 -24.20 -12.75 -8.35
N TYR A 276 -22.95 -12.44 -8.70
CA TYR A 276 -21.82 -13.33 -8.51
C TYR A 276 -20.80 -12.69 -7.57
N PRO A 277 -20.12 -13.49 -6.72
CA PRO A 277 -18.97 -13.02 -5.99
C PRO A 277 -17.82 -12.64 -6.93
N TYR A 278 -16.87 -11.87 -6.41
CA TYR A 278 -15.70 -11.46 -7.18
C TYR A 278 -14.95 -12.66 -7.76
N LYS A 279 -14.73 -12.66 -9.09
CA LYS A 279 -14.10 -13.73 -9.90
C LYS A 279 -14.92 -15.01 -10.12
N LEU A 280 -16.18 -15.06 -9.68
CA LEU A 280 -17.06 -16.23 -9.87
C LEU A 280 -18.14 -16.05 -10.96
N ALA A 281 -18.10 -14.93 -11.70
CA ALA A 281 -19.01 -14.72 -12.81
C ALA A 281 -18.70 -15.64 -14.00
N PRO A 282 -19.72 -16.17 -14.71
CA PRO A 282 -19.57 -16.92 -15.94
C PRO A 282 -18.79 -16.17 -17.04
N GLY A 283 -18.09 -16.91 -17.90
CA GLY A 283 -17.15 -16.34 -18.89
C GLY A 283 -17.80 -15.60 -20.06
N ASP A 284 -19.09 -15.85 -20.31
CA ASP A 284 -19.94 -15.19 -21.31
C ASP A 284 -20.49 -13.83 -20.83
N LEU A 285 -20.29 -13.49 -19.56
CA LEU A 285 -20.69 -12.24 -18.91
C LEU A 285 -19.48 -11.36 -18.63
N LEU A 286 -19.49 -10.14 -19.15
CA LEU A 286 -18.32 -9.26 -19.13
C LEU A 286 -18.63 -7.85 -18.66
N THR A 287 -17.73 -7.28 -17.87
CA THR A 287 -17.77 -5.86 -17.50
C THR A 287 -17.54 -4.95 -18.71
N ARG A 288 -18.00 -3.69 -18.64
CA ARG A 288 -17.72 -2.68 -19.69
C ARG A 288 -16.23 -2.52 -19.97
N ARG A 289 -15.38 -2.73 -18.96
CA ARG A 289 -13.91 -2.68 -19.11
C ARG A 289 -13.39 -3.87 -19.92
N GLN A 290 -13.87 -5.08 -19.64
CA GLN A 290 -13.49 -6.28 -20.41
C GLN A 290 -14.01 -6.22 -21.85
N LEU A 291 -15.22 -5.71 -22.08
CA LEU A 291 -15.71 -5.45 -23.45
C LEU A 291 -14.85 -4.42 -24.18
N ARG A 292 -14.48 -3.31 -23.52
CA ARG A 292 -13.62 -2.27 -24.11
C ARG A 292 -12.24 -2.81 -24.49
N ALA A 293 -11.66 -3.70 -23.68
CA ALA A 293 -10.38 -4.34 -23.99
C ALA A 293 -10.46 -5.19 -25.27
N ARG A 294 -11.66 -5.69 -25.62
CA ARG A 294 -11.95 -6.43 -26.86
C ARG A 294 -12.48 -5.55 -28.00
N GLN A 295 -12.38 -4.22 -27.90
CA GLN A 295 -12.96 -3.26 -28.86
C GLN A 295 -14.49 -3.41 -29.04
N LEU A 296 -15.18 -3.86 -28.00
CA LEU A 296 -16.64 -4.00 -27.96
C LEU A 296 -17.27 -2.96 -27.02
N ARG A 297 -18.58 -2.75 -27.17
CA ARG A 297 -19.45 -1.99 -26.28
C ARG A 297 -20.71 -2.82 -25.97
N PRO A 298 -21.43 -2.54 -24.86
CA PRO A 298 -22.64 -3.28 -24.49
C PRO A 298 -23.80 -3.31 -25.51
N GLY A 299 -23.71 -2.61 -26.64
CA GLY A 299 -24.76 -2.60 -27.65
C GLY A 299 -26.04 -1.83 -27.29
N GLY A 300 -26.16 -1.35 -26.05
CA GLY A 300 -27.40 -0.72 -25.54
C GLY A 300 -28.26 -1.68 -24.71
N GLN A 301 -27.76 -2.90 -24.44
CA GLN A 301 -28.42 -3.84 -23.54
C GLN A 301 -28.36 -3.34 -22.08
N ASP A 302 -29.39 -3.68 -21.31
CA ASP A 302 -29.38 -3.55 -19.86
C ASP A 302 -28.40 -4.54 -19.21
N PRO A 303 -27.91 -4.26 -17.99
CA PRO A 303 -27.08 -5.21 -17.25
C PRO A 303 -27.75 -6.58 -17.15
N ALA A 304 -27.03 -7.63 -17.57
CA ALA A 304 -27.53 -9.01 -17.51
C ALA A 304 -27.24 -9.68 -16.16
N ALA A 305 -26.22 -9.19 -15.45
CA ALA A 305 -25.81 -9.67 -14.15
C ALA A 305 -24.94 -8.60 -13.46
N GLN A 306 -24.55 -8.85 -12.21
CA GLN A 306 -23.65 -7.99 -11.46
C GLN A 306 -22.66 -8.79 -10.61
N ILE A 307 -21.57 -8.13 -10.24
CA ILE A 307 -20.61 -8.63 -9.25
C ILE A 307 -20.70 -7.74 -8.03
N LEU A 308 -20.93 -8.32 -6.85
CA LEU A 308 -20.87 -7.63 -5.57
C LEU A 308 -19.65 -8.08 -4.77
N TRP A 309 -18.96 -7.12 -4.14
CA TRP A 309 -17.88 -7.41 -3.21
C TRP A 309 -17.67 -6.27 -2.22
N ARG A 310 -16.87 -6.52 -1.16
CA ARG A 310 -16.67 -5.62 -0.02
C ARG A 310 -17.99 -5.25 0.66
N ARG A 311 -18.71 -6.26 1.17
CA ARG A 311 -19.99 -6.07 1.88
C ARG A 311 -21.02 -5.28 1.05
N GLY A 312 -21.14 -5.59 -0.26
CA GLY A 312 -22.05 -4.91 -1.19
C GLY A 312 -21.64 -3.50 -1.63
N LYS A 313 -20.59 -2.89 -1.05
CA LYS A 313 -20.17 -1.50 -1.36
C LYS A 313 -19.55 -1.31 -2.74
N ARG A 314 -19.25 -2.40 -3.46
CA ARG A 314 -18.76 -2.34 -4.83
C ARG A 314 -19.58 -3.22 -5.74
N VAL A 315 -20.01 -2.62 -6.83
CA VAL A 315 -20.81 -3.25 -7.88
C VAL A 315 -20.07 -3.14 -9.21
N ALA A 316 -20.07 -4.22 -9.99
CA ALA A 316 -19.70 -4.17 -11.39
C ALA A 316 -20.79 -4.86 -12.22
N TYR A 317 -21.43 -4.09 -13.10
CA TYR A 317 -22.40 -4.63 -14.05
C TYR A 317 -21.73 -5.46 -15.14
N LEU A 318 -22.36 -6.59 -15.43
CA LEU A 318 -21.98 -7.54 -16.45
C LEU A 318 -22.96 -7.48 -17.61
N TYR A 319 -22.42 -7.65 -18.80
CA TYR A 319 -23.13 -7.57 -20.07
C TYR A 319 -22.81 -8.84 -20.86
N ARG A 320 -23.79 -9.34 -21.59
CA ARG A 320 -23.59 -10.52 -22.41
C ARG A 320 -22.67 -10.21 -23.59
N LEU A 321 -21.73 -11.13 -23.83
CA LEU A 321 -20.77 -11.02 -24.92
C LEU A 321 -21.43 -11.15 -26.31
N ASP A 322 -22.42 -12.01 -26.46
CA ASP A 322 -23.11 -12.27 -27.73
C ASP A 322 -23.96 -11.08 -28.22
N LEU A 323 -24.48 -10.26 -27.29
CA LEU A 323 -25.20 -9.02 -27.61
C LEU A 323 -24.28 -7.79 -27.72
N ALA A 324 -22.97 -7.95 -27.48
CA ALA A 324 -22.03 -6.85 -27.55
C ALA A 324 -21.82 -6.42 -29.01
N GLN A 325 -21.69 -5.12 -29.23
CA GLN A 325 -21.48 -4.55 -30.55
C GLN A 325 -20.06 -3.97 -30.66
N PRO A 326 -19.51 -3.82 -31.87
CA PRO A 326 -18.27 -3.09 -32.08
C PRO A 326 -18.31 -1.70 -31.43
N LYS A 327 -17.20 -1.30 -30.82
CA LYS A 327 -17.01 0.03 -30.27
C LYS A 327 -17.20 1.06 -31.39
N ARG A 328 -18.02 2.09 -31.15
CA ARG A 328 -18.22 3.17 -32.11
C ARG A 328 -16.89 3.91 -32.33
N THR A 329 -16.55 4.11 -33.59
CA THR A 329 -15.47 5.00 -34.02
C THR A 329 -16.09 6.36 -34.30
N ALA A 330 -15.44 7.43 -33.80
CA ALA A 330 -15.88 8.78 -34.11
C ALA A 330 -15.67 9.04 -35.61
N THR A 331 -16.64 9.67 -36.26
CA THR A 331 -16.49 10.07 -37.67
C THR A 331 -15.46 11.20 -37.78
N ALA A 332 -14.91 11.42 -38.97
CA ALA A 332 -13.99 12.54 -39.21
C ALA A 332 -14.60 13.90 -38.83
N ALA A 333 -15.90 14.10 -39.10
CA ALA A 333 -16.62 15.30 -38.70
C ALA A 333 -16.73 15.44 -37.18
N GLN A 334 -17.00 14.35 -36.46
CA GLN A 334 -17.03 14.35 -34.99
C GLN A 334 -15.64 14.65 -34.39
N LEU A 335 -14.58 14.07 -34.96
CA LEU A 335 -13.21 14.36 -34.55
C LEU A 335 -12.87 15.85 -34.79
N ALA A 336 -13.22 16.39 -35.96
CA ALA A 336 -13.03 17.82 -36.25
C ALA A 336 -13.80 18.71 -35.27
N ALA A 337 -15.04 18.35 -34.91
CA ALA A 337 -15.83 19.08 -33.93
C ALA A 337 -15.20 19.05 -32.52
N ILE A 338 -14.72 17.88 -32.08
CA ILE A 338 -14.00 17.73 -30.81
C ILE A 338 -12.71 18.57 -30.83
N HIS A 339 -11.94 18.51 -31.92
CA HIS A 339 -10.73 19.32 -32.07
C HIS A 339 -11.06 20.81 -31.97
N LYS A 340 -12.11 21.29 -32.65
CA LYS A 340 -12.56 22.68 -32.57
C LYS A 340 -12.95 23.07 -31.14
N ALA A 341 -13.68 22.21 -30.43
CA ALA A 341 -14.06 22.45 -29.03
C ALA A 341 -12.86 22.46 -28.08
N LEU A 342 -11.90 21.56 -28.27
CA LEU A 342 -10.66 21.52 -27.49
C LEU A 342 -9.78 22.73 -27.78
N THR A 343 -9.67 23.17 -29.03
CA THR A 343 -8.96 24.40 -29.41
C THR A 343 -9.60 25.60 -28.73
N ALA A 344 -10.93 25.75 -28.78
CA ALA A 344 -11.63 26.87 -28.13
C ALA A 344 -11.36 26.94 -26.62
N ARG A 345 -11.30 25.80 -25.92
CA ARG A 345 -10.94 25.73 -24.49
C ARG A 345 -9.48 26.11 -24.19
N ARG A 346 -8.64 26.19 -25.22
CA ARG A 346 -7.21 26.50 -25.14
C ARG A 346 -6.89 27.88 -25.74
N THR A 347 -7.84 28.51 -26.44
CA THR A 347 -7.68 29.85 -26.99
C THR A 347 -7.94 30.88 -25.90
N CYS A 348 -6.94 31.72 -25.62
CA CYS A 348 -7.11 32.86 -24.73
C CYS A 348 -8.06 33.89 -25.37
N PRO A 349 -9.10 34.38 -24.66
CA PRO A 349 -9.97 35.42 -25.19
C PRO A 349 -9.25 36.78 -25.37
N ASP A 350 -8.23 37.08 -24.56
CA ASP A 350 -7.55 38.39 -24.60
C ASP A 350 -6.55 38.50 -25.76
N CYS A 351 -5.65 37.53 -25.89
CA CYS A 351 -4.58 37.57 -26.89
C CYS A 351 -4.85 36.69 -28.12
N GLY A 352 -5.96 35.95 -28.14
CA GLY A 352 -6.35 35.07 -29.25
C GLY A 352 -5.45 33.84 -29.47
N GLN A 353 -4.39 33.66 -28.67
CA GLN A 353 -3.44 32.55 -28.84
C GLN A 353 -3.96 31.23 -28.29
N VAL A 354 -3.70 30.13 -29.00
CA VAL A 354 -3.96 28.76 -28.55
C VAL A 354 -2.81 28.28 -27.66
N LYS A 355 -3.11 27.96 -26.40
CA LYS A 355 -2.11 27.52 -25.40
C LYS A 355 -2.00 25.98 -25.34
N PRO A 356 -0.89 25.40 -24.84
CA PRO A 356 -0.75 23.95 -24.65
C PRO A 356 -1.63 23.38 -23.52
N TYR A 357 -2.27 24.25 -22.73
CA TYR A 357 -3.13 23.92 -21.59
C TYR A 357 -4.54 24.51 -21.77
N TYR A 358 -5.51 24.03 -20.98
CA TYR A 358 -6.85 24.64 -20.92
C TYR A 358 -6.83 25.96 -20.16
N ILE A 359 -7.46 26.98 -20.72
CA ILE A 359 -7.55 28.29 -20.08
C ILE A 359 -8.25 28.13 -18.72
N PRO A 360 -7.62 28.57 -17.61
CA PRO A 360 -8.21 28.40 -16.29
C PRO A 360 -9.52 29.18 -16.16
N ARG A 361 -10.58 28.51 -15.71
CA ARG A 361 -11.89 29.17 -15.50
C ARG A 361 -11.85 30.31 -14.49
N ARG A 362 -10.92 30.27 -13.53
CA ARG A 362 -10.77 31.28 -12.47
C ARG A 362 -10.27 32.62 -13.02
N THR A 363 -9.30 32.57 -13.93
CA THR A 363 -8.70 33.79 -14.50
C THR A 363 -9.39 34.22 -15.78
N GLY A 364 -10.08 33.30 -16.48
CA GLY A 364 -10.75 33.56 -17.74
C GLY A 364 -9.80 33.75 -18.93
N THR A 365 -8.50 33.92 -18.67
CA THR A 365 -7.47 34.30 -19.63
C THR A 365 -6.19 33.49 -19.40
N CYS A 366 -5.27 33.50 -20.35
CA CYS A 366 -4.03 32.72 -20.26
C CYS A 366 -3.04 33.30 -19.24
N LEU A 367 -2.11 32.46 -18.77
CA LEU A 367 -1.16 32.82 -17.72
C LEU A 367 -0.32 34.07 -18.07
N ASP A 368 0.07 34.19 -19.34
CA ASP A 368 0.84 35.35 -19.83
C ASP A 368 0.01 36.65 -19.79
N CYS A 369 -1.29 36.58 -20.06
CA CYS A 369 -2.20 37.72 -19.98
C CYS A 369 -2.57 38.08 -18.53
N THR A 370 -2.62 37.09 -17.64
CA THR A 370 -2.90 37.32 -16.21
C THR A 370 -1.72 37.94 -15.47
N GLU A 371 -0.49 37.67 -15.89
CA GLU A 371 0.72 38.22 -15.27
C GLU A 371 1.16 39.57 -15.88
N GLY A 372 0.59 39.96 -17.03
CA GLY A 372 0.91 41.18 -17.77
C GLY A 372 0.24 42.48 -17.27
N THR A 373 -0.45 42.47 -16.12
CA THR A 373 -1.01 43.66 -15.47
C THR A 373 -0.07 44.18 -14.37
N ARG A 374 1.20 44.47 -14.71
CA ARG A 374 2.14 45.18 -13.84
C ARG A 374 2.52 46.53 -14.40
#